data_AF-A0A671KR01-F1
#
_entry.id   AF-A0A671KR01-F1
#
_cell.length_a   1.000
_cell.length_b   1.000
_cell.length_c   1.000
_cell.angle_alpha   90.00
_cell.angle_beta   90.00
_cell.angle_gamma   90.00
#
_symmetry.space_group_name_H-M   'P 1'
#
loop_
_entity.id
_entity.type
_entity.pdbx_description
1 polymer ?
#
loop_
_entity_poly.entity_id
_entity_poly.type
_entity_poly.pdbx_seq_one_letter_code
_entity_poly.pdbx_strand_id
1 'polypeptide(L)'
;MVMGKGAAPSALQVCQFVVVFLCLFPAATLQCKILKCNSEFWASTSSSGPEEEFCTALRAYNNCVRRTARTCRGDLAYHSAQHGIEDLMSQHNCSKEGPTTQPRARTPPPPVQPPPDVNVPSDRPEVCHYERSLPRNAAPPNYTHCGFFGDPHLRTFNDDFQTCKVEGAWPLIHNKYLSVQVTNTPVVPGSSATATSKLTIIFKNFQECVDQKMYHAETDELPAAFADGSKNGGDRHGANTLRIVEKVPGQHVEIQARYIGTTIVVRQVGRYLTFAVRMPEEVVNSVEDQDNQDLYLCLHGCPANQRIDFRTFRARAAESQVLGRGRPGAPINGFTYQSAMAKCKERLPVEDLYFQSCVFDLLSSGDINFTLAAYYAFEDVKMLHSNKDKYHLFEKDTIFNSASEKRGFSVLILISLVIILLWTDSFSIRL
;
A
#
# COMPACT_ATOMS: atom_id res chain seq x y z
N MET A 1 31.31 -66.73 24.50
CA MET A 1 31.02 -65.63 23.55
C MET A 1 29.52 -65.53 23.40
N VAL A 2 28.90 -64.54 24.05
CA VAL A 2 27.46 -64.24 23.87
C VAL A 2 27.42 -62.81 23.34
N MET A 3 27.10 -62.69 22.05
CA MET A 3 26.85 -61.42 21.38
C MET A 3 25.61 -60.76 21.98
N GLY A 4 25.78 -59.58 22.55
CA GLY A 4 24.69 -58.73 23.02
C GLY A 4 23.82 -58.28 21.85
N LYS A 5 22.54 -58.64 21.89
CA LYS A 5 21.50 -58.06 21.04
C LYS A 5 21.39 -56.56 21.36
N GLY A 6 21.71 -55.72 20.38
CA GLY A 6 21.48 -54.28 20.46
C GLY A 6 19.99 -53.99 20.66
N ALA A 7 19.67 -53.13 21.61
CA ALA A 7 18.32 -52.65 21.86
C ALA A 7 17.82 -51.86 20.66
N ALA A 8 16.70 -52.27 20.07
CA ALA A 8 16.01 -51.47 19.07
C ALA A 8 15.43 -50.22 19.76
N PRO A 9 15.61 -49.01 19.23
CA PRO A 9 15.03 -47.81 19.80
C PRO A 9 13.51 -47.93 19.79
N SER A 10 12.87 -47.52 20.89
CA SER A 10 11.41 -47.52 20.98
C SER A 10 10.83 -46.54 19.96
N ALA A 11 9.65 -46.85 19.40
CA ALA A 11 8.97 -46.00 18.42
C ALA A 11 8.81 -44.54 18.89
N LEU A 12 8.75 -44.33 20.21
CA LEU A 12 8.66 -43.02 20.84
C LEU A 12 9.95 -42.19 20.67
N GLN A 13 11.13 -42.82 20.76
CA GLN A 13 12.41 -42.15 20.52
C GLN A 13 12.56 -41.77 19.05
N VAL A 14 12.15 -42.65 18.13
CA VAL A 14 12.17 -42.35 16.69
C VAL A 14 11.24 -41.18 16.36
N CYS A 15 10.03 -41.14 16.95
CA CYS A 15 9.13 -39.99 16.81
C CYS A 15 9.73 -38.70 17.38
N GLN A 16 10.37 -38.74 18.55
CA GLN A 16 11.03 -37.55 19.11
C GLN A 16 12.16 -37.03 18.21
N PHE A 17 12.98 -37.91 17.63
CA PHE A 17 14.00 -37.50 16.67
C PHE A 17 13.41 -36.90 15.39
N VAL A 18 12.30 -37.44 14.87
CA VAL A 18 11.61 -36.90 13.68
C VAL A 18 10.99 -35.53 13.95
N VAL A 19 10.37 -35.33 15.11
CA VAL A 19 9.79 -34.03 15.51
C VAL A 19 10.90 -32.98 15.68
N VAL A 20 12.00 -33.33 16.34
CA VAL A 20 13.16 -32.44 16.50
C VAL A 20 13.79 -32.11 15.14
N PHE A 21 13.89 -33.08 14.23
CA PHE A 21 14.37 -32.84 12.86
C PHE A 21 13.43 -31.88 12.10
N LEU A 22 12.12 -32.10 12.13
CA LEU A 22 11.13 -31.22 11.49
C LEU A 22 11.10 -29.79 12.07
N CYS A 23 11.45 -29.61 13.35
CA CYS A 23 11.53 -28.30 13.98
C CYS A 23 12.86 -27.56 13.72
N LEU A 24 13.94 -28.29 13.41
CA LEU A 24 15.28 -27.72 13.17
C LEU A 24 15.53 -27.35 11.71
N PHE A 25 14.77 -27.92 10.77
CA PHE A 25 14.79 -27.47 9.38
C PHE A 25 13.63 -26.49 9.16
N PRO A 26 13.89 -25.19 8.95
CA PRO A 26 12.85 -24.33 8.42
C PRO A 26 12.36 -24.96 7.12
N ALA A 27 11.05 -25.20 7.01
CA ALA A 27 10.48 -25.53 5.72
C ALA A 27 10.91 -24.39 4.79
N ALA A 28 11.84 -24.68 3.89
CA ALA A 28 12.12 -23.80 2.78
C ALA A 28 10.82 -23.80 1.96
N THR A 29 9.94 -22.87 2.26
CA THR A 29 8.78 -22.57 1.44
C THR A 29 9.37 -22.03 0.14
N LEU A 30 9.60 -22.94 -0.80
CA LEU A 30 9.89 -22.56 -2.16
C LEU A 30 8.63 -21.83 -2.66
N GLN A 31 8.66 -20.51 -2.60
CA GLN A 31 7.57 -19.66 -3.04
C GLN A 31 7.33 -19.86 -4.54
N CYS A 32 6.06 -19.83 -4.93
CA CYS A 32 5.68 -19.87 -6.33
C CYS A 32 6.23 -18.64 -7.05
N LYS A 33 7.03 -18.84 -8.10
CA LYS A 33 7.65 -17.75 -8.88
C LYS A 33 6.91 -17.46 -10.19
N ILE A 34 5.60 -17.68 -10.23
CA ILE A 34 4.82 -17.50 -11.46
C ILE A 34 4.81 -16.05 -11.94
N LEU A 35 4.67 -15.09 -11.02
CA LEU A 35 4.66 -13.65 -11.34
C LEU A 35 5.98 -13.21 -12.01
N LYS A 36 7.10 -13.82 -11.60
CA LYS A 36 8.39 -13.62 -12.27
C LYS A 36 8.37 -14.12 -13.71
N CYS A 37 7.84 -15.32 -13.98
CA CYS A 37 7.71 -15.84 -15.34
C CYS A 37 6.84 -14.94 -16.21
N ASN A 38 5.73 -14.42 -15.67
CA ASN A 38 4.82 -13.52 -16.38
C ASN A 38 5.52 -12.21 -16.75
N SER A 39 6.22 -11.60 -15.79
CA SER A 39 6.95 -10.34 -16.04
C SER A 39 8.08 -10.49 -17.07
N GLU A 40 8.83 -11.59 -17.05
CA GLU A 40 9.90 -11.86 -18.02
C GLU A 40 9.35 -12.04 -19.45
N PHE A 41 8.22 -12.74 -19.61
CA PHE A 41 7.55 -12.90 -20.91
C PHE A 41 7.14 -11.55 -21.51
N TRP A 42 6.40 -10.73 -20.76
CA TRP A 42 5.95 -9.42 -21.25
C TRP A 42 7.10 -8.43 -21.50
N ALA A 43 8.17 -8.50 -20.72
CA ALA A 43 9.38 -7.72 -21.01
C ALA A 43 9.98 -8.08 -22.38
N SER A 44 9.96 -9.36 -22.75
CA SER A 44 10.49 -9.84 -24.03
C SER A 44 9.58 -9.59 -25.24
N THR A 45 8.29 -9.30 -25.02
CA THR A 45 7.31 -9.02 -26.10
C THR A 45 6.94 -7.53 -26.19
N SER A 46 7.55 -6.67 -25.37
CA SER A 46 7.25 -5.22 -25.29
C SER A 46 7.68 -4.39 -26.50
N SER A 47 8.45 -4.96 -27.42
CA SER A 47 8.63 -4.44 -28.77
C SER A 47 7.78 -5.26 -29.73
N SER A 48 7.03 -4.59 -30.61
CA SER A 48 6.34 -5.19 -31.77
C SER A 48 7.37 -5.78 -32.74
N GLY A 49 8.02 -6.87 -32.32
CA GLY A 49 9.00 -7.63 -33.07
C GLY A 49 8.33 -8.58 -34.05
N PRO A 50 9.08 -9.16 -35.01
CA PRO A 50 8.60 -10.20 -35.91
C PRO A 50 7.89 -11.34 -35.14
N GLU A 51 6.87 -11.97 -35.73
CA GLU A 51 6.14 -13.12 -35.13
C GLU A 51 7.08 -14.23 -34.60
N GLU A 52 8.27 -14.36 -35.21
CA GLU A 52 9.32 -15.30 -34.80
C GLU A 52 9.93 -14.97 -33.40
N GLU A 53 10.04 -13.70 -33.04
CA GLU A 53 10.49 -13.25 -31.71
C GLU A 53 9.42 -13.53 -30.65
N PHE A 54 8.15 -13.36 -30.99
CA PHE A 54 7.02 -13.66 -30.12
C PHE A 54 6.94 -15.15 -29.78
N CYS A 55 7.02 -16.04 -30.77
CA CYS A 55 7.04 -17.48 -30.52
C CYS A 55 8.26 -17.92 -29.69
N THR A 56 9.40 -17.26 -29.87
CA THR A 56 10.63 -17.53 -29.09
C THR A 56 10.47 -17.13 -27.63
N ALA A 57 9.84 -15.97 -27.37
CA ALA A 57 9.46 -15.52 -26.03
C ALA A 57 8.42 -16.46 -25.39
N LEU A 58 7.41 -16.90 -26.14
CA LEU A 58 6.34 -17.77 -25.66
C LEU A 58 6.87 -19.17 -25.28
N ARG A 59 7.86 -19.69 -26.02
CA ARG A 59 8.58 -20.92 -25.63
C ARG A 59 9.37 -20.74 -24.34
N ALA A 60 10.05 -19.60 -24.15
CA ALA A 60 10.79 -19.30 -22.93
C ALA A 60 9.84 -19.19 -21.71
N TYR A 61 8.68 -18.56 -21.90
CA TYR A 61 7.64 -18.45 -20.88
C TYR A 61 7.10 -19.81 -20.45
N ASN A 62 6.73 -20.67 -21.42
CA ASN A 62 6.31 -22.06 -21.14
C ASN A 62 7.34 -22.84 -20.32
N ASN A 63 8.62 -22.69 -20.65
CA ASN A 63 9.69 -23.35 -19.89
C ASN A 63 9.84 -22.79 -18.47
N CYS A 64 9.66 -21.48 -18.27
CA CYS A 64 9.65 -20.87 -16.95
C CYS A 64 8.50 -21.40 -16.08
N VAL A 65 7.27 -21.38 -16.62
CA VAL A 65 6.07 -21.87 -15.92
C VAL A 65 6.22 -23.35 -15.54
N ARG A 66 6.68 -24.21 -16.47
CA ARG A 66 6.92 -25.64 -16.19
C ARG A 66 7.95 -25.87 -15.08
N ARG A 67 8.99 -25.03 -14.98
CA ARG A 67 10.00 -25.14 -13.91
C ARG A 67 9.43 -24.81 -12.53
N THR A 68 8.43 -23.94 -12.46
CA THR A 68 7.79 -23.55 -11.19
C THR A 68 6.61 -24.45 -10.79
N ALA A 69 6.26 -25.47 -11.59
CA ALA A 69 5.09 -26.32 -11.37
C ALA A 69 5.04 -27.01 -9.99
N ARG A 70 6.19 -27.38 -9.41
CA ARG A 70 6.24 -28.01 -8.08
C ARG A 70 5.85 -27.06 -6.95
N THR A 71 6.23 -25.79 -7.09
CA THR A 71 6.06 -24.75 -6.06
C THR A 71 4.73 -24.01 -6.21
N CYS A 72 4.10 -24.10 -7.39
CA CYS A 72 2.90 -23.36 -7.77
C CYS A 72 1.62 -24.21 -7.87
N ARG A 73 1.59 -25.43 -7.29
CA ARG A 73 0.45 -26.35 -7.45
C ARG A 73 -0.91 -25.78 -7.03
N GLY A 74 -0.93 -24.93 -6.00
CA GLY A 74 -2.13 -24.28 -5.47
C GLY A 74 -2.30 -22.82 -5.92
N ASP A 75 -1.49 -22.34 -6.85
CA ASP A 75 -1.51 -20.95 -7.31
C ASP A 75 -2.44 -20.82 -8.53
N LEU A 76 -3.44 -19.95 -8.43
CA LEU A 76 -4.41 -19.74 -9.51
C LEU A 76 -3.74 -19.12 -10.75
N ALA A 77 -2.82 -18.18 -10.57
CA ALA A 77 -2.14 -17.52 -11.67
C ALA A 77 -1.26 -18.49 -12.46
N TYR A 78 -0.69 -19.52 -11.79
CA TYR A 78 0.00 -20.61 -12.47
C TYR A 78 -0.91 -21.40 -13.41
N HIS A 79 -2.09 -21.81 -12.94
CA HIS A 79 -3.03 -22.56 -13.77
C HIS A 79 -3.59 -21.69 -14.90
N SER A 80 -3.88 -20.42 -14.64
CA SER A 80 -4.26 -19.44 -15.67
C SER A 80 -3.17 -19.26 -16.73
N ALA A 81 -1.90 -19.13 -16.31
CA ALA A 81 -0.77 -19.02 -17.22
C ALA A 81 -0.59 -20.28 -18.07
N GLN A 82 -0.73 -21.46 -17.47
CA GLN A 82 -0.60 -22.73 -18.18
C GLN A 82 -1.61 -22.85 -19.32
N HIS A 83 -2.88 -22.51 -19.08
CA HIS A 83 -3.91 -22.50 -20.11
C HIS A 83 -3.69 -21.39 -21.15
N GLY A 84 -3.37 -20.17 -20.70
CA GLY A 84 -3.13 -19.04 -21.60
C GLY A 84 -1.96 -19.26 -22.57
N ILE A 85 -0.91 -19.98 -22.16
CA ILE A 85 0.22 -20.34 -23.03
C ILE A 85 -0.23 -21.27 -24.16
N GLU A 86 -1.08 -22.26 -23.88
CA GLU A 86 -1.59 -23.19 -24.89
C GLU A 86 -2.45 -22.47 -25.93
N ASP A 87 -3.31 -21.55 -25.47
CA ASP A 87 -4.14 -20.72 -26.34
C ASP A 87 -3.29 -19.79 -27.22
N LEU A 88 -2.31 -19.10 -26.63
CA LEU A 88 -1.42 -18.19 -27.37
C LEU A 88 -0.57 -18.93 -28.40
N MET A 89 -0.07 -20.13 -28.08
CA MET A 89 0.68 -20.97 -29.02
C MET A 89 -0.18 -21.37 -30.22
N SER A 90 -1.47 -21.67 -29.98
CA SER A 90 -2.43 -21.99 -31.04
C SER A 90 -2.77 -20.77 -31.90
N GLN A 91 -3.07 -19.63 -31.28
CA GLN A 91 -3.45 -18.39 -31.99
C GLN A 91 -2.37 -17.87 -32.92
N HIS A 92 -1.09 -18.02 -32.54
CA HIS A 92 0.05 -17.50 -33.31
C HIS A 92 0.80 -18.59 -34.10
N ASN A 93 0.21 -19.79 -34.23
CA ASN A 93 0.80 -20.94 -34.94
C ASN A 93 2.25 -21.24 -34.50
N CYS A 94 2.56 -21.06 -33.22
CA CYS A 94 3.91 -21.24 -32.71
C CYS A 94 4.24 -22.73 -32.55
N SER A 95 5.39 -23.16 -33.08
CA SER A 95 5.94 -24.48 -32.79
C SER A 95 6.35 -24.59 -31.30
N LYS A 96 6.00 -25.73 -30.68
CA LYS A 96 6.41 -26.09 -29.31
C LYS A 96 7.92 -26.32 -29.19
N GLU A 97 8.58 -26.60 -30.31
CA GLU A 97 10.02 -26.84 -30.40
C GLU A 97 10.70 -25.71 -31.18
N GLY A 98 11.82 -25.19 -30.66
CA GLY A 98 12.56 -24.09 -31.26
C GLY A 98 13.46 -23.35 -30.26
N PRO A 99 14.22 -22.33 -30.70
CA PRO A 99 15.10 -21.56 -29.83
C PRO A 99 14.33 -20.88 -28.68
N THR A 100 14.99 -20.61 -27.56
CA THR A 100 14.40 -19.84 -26.44
C THR A 100 15.28 -18.64 -26.17
N THR A 101 14.67 -17.48 -25.90
CA THR A 101 15.41 -16.32 -25.39
C THR A 101 16.15 -16.71 -24.11
N GLN A 102 17.49 -16.57 -24.11
CA GLN A 102 18.28 -16.80 -22.91
C GLN A 102 18.02 -15.68 -21.88
N PRO A 103 18.08 -15.97 -20.58
CA PRO A 103 17.97 -14.94 -19.54
C PRO A 103 19.11 -13.93 -19.72
N ARG A 104 18.78 -12.73 -20.20
CA ARG A 104 19.76 -11.69 -20.48
C ARG A 104 20.39 -11.22 -19.17
N ALA A 105 21.71 -11.38 -19.05
CA ALA A 105 22.49 -10.71 -18.02
C ALA A 105 22.36 -9.19 -18.21
N ARG A 106 22.03 -8.49 -17.11
CA ARG A 106 21.73 -7.06 -17.03
C ARG A 106 22.70 -6.20 -17.85
N THR A 107 22.18 -5.55 -18.89
CA THR A 107 22.85 -4.40 -19.50
C THR A 107 22.01 -3.15 -19.18
N PRO A 108 22.62 -2.02 -18.77
CA PRO A 108 21.86 -0.80 -18.47
C PRO A 108 21.20 -0.25 -19.74
N PRO A 109 19.96 0.28 -19.66
CA PRO A 109 19.36 0.96 -20.81
C PRO A 109 20.10 2.28 -21.10
N PRO A 110 20.26 2.67 -22.37
CA PRO A 110 20.82 3.97 -22.74
C PRO A 110 19.86 5.13 -22.40
N PRO A 111 20.35 6.38 -22.35
CA PRO A 111 19.57 7.53 -21.90
C PRO A 111 18.36 7.81 -22.80
N VAL A 112 17.20 7.98 -22.18
CA VAL A 112 15.94 8.34 -22.85
C VAL A 112 16.03 9.77 -23.39
N GLN A 113 15.94 9.93 -24.70
CA GLN A 113 15.65 11.23 -25.33
C GLN A 113 14.14 11.53 -25.21
N PRO A 114 13.74 12.80 -25.00
CA PRO A 114 12.33 13.17 -24.92
C PRO A 114 11.64 12.93 -26.29
N PRO A 115 10.40 12.40 -26.31
CA PRO A 115 9.69 12.17 -27.55
C PRO A 115 9.31 13.50 -28.22
N PRO A 116 9.33 13.59 -29.57
CA PRO A 116 8.89 14.77 -30.28
C PRO A 116 7.37 14.97 -30.12
N ASP A 117 6.97 16.22 -29.89
CA ASP A 117 5.58 16.68 -29.89
C ASP A 117 4.90 16.30 -31.21
N VAL A 118 4.00 15.33 -31.16
CA VAL A 118 3.04 15.10 -32.24
C VAL A 118 1.68 15.57 -31.74
N ASN A 119 1.38 16.83 -32.05
CA ASN A 119 0.01 17.35 -32.05
C ASN A 119 -0.78 16.63 -33.15
N VAL A 120 -1.44 15.51 -32.80
CA VAL A 120 -2.56 14.98 -33.57
C VAL A 120 -3.83 15.57 -32.97
N PRO A 121 -4.60 16.42 -33.68
CA PRO A 121 -5.92 16.82 -33.22
C PRO A 121 -6.82 15.59 -33.26
N SER A 122 -7.15 15.03 -32.09
CA SER A 122 -8.14 13.95 -31.96
C SER A 122 -9.52 14.57 -31.83
N ASP A 123 -10.31 14.46 -32.89
CA ASP A 123 -11.68 14.96 -32.98
C ASP A 123 -12.70 14.02 -32.29
N ARG A 124 -12.38 13.57 -31.07
CA ARG A 124 -13.25 12.72 -30.23
C ARG A 124 -13.16 13.17 -28.76
N PRO A 125 -14.27 13.09 -27.99
CA PRO A 125 -14.30 13.63 -26.63
C PRO A 125 -13.26 12.92 -25.75
N GLU A 126 -12.43 13.70 -25.06
CA GLU A 126 -11.36 13.24 -24.16
C GLU A 126 -11.94 12.66 -22.84
N VAL A 127 -12.89 11.74 -22.93
CA VAL A 127 -13.73 11.24 -21.81
C VAL A 127 -12.89 10.53 -20.73
N CYS A 128 -11.76 9.92 -21.10
CA CYS A 128 -10.96 9.11 -20.18
C CYS A 128 -9.88 9.88 -19.42
N HIS A 129 -9.89 11.22 -19.42
CA HIS A 129 -8.93 12.01 -18.66
C HIS A 129 -9.67 13.00 -17.76
N TYR A 130 -9.56 12.79 -16.45
CA TYR A 130 -10.34 13.52 -15.45
C TYR A 130 -10.23 15.03 -15.63
N GLU A 131 -9.01 15.59 -15.61
CA GLU A 131 -8.83 17.04 -15.72
C GLU A 131 -9.28 17.63 -17.06
N ARG A 132 -9.24 16.85 -18.15
CA ARG A 132 -9.65 17.32 -19.49
C ARG A 132 -11.15 17.16 -19.71
N SER A 133 -11.79 16.26 -18.96
CA SER A 133 -13.23 16.06 -18.99
C SER A 133 -14.00 17.18 -18.27
N LEU A 134 -13.31 17.95 -17.41
CA LEU A 134 -13.90 19.09 -16.72
C LEU A 134 -14.25 20.21 -17.71
N PRO A 135 -15.38 20.93 -17.51
CA PRO A 135 -15.74 22.07 -18.34
C PRO A 135 -14.62 23.12 -18.36
N ARG A 136 -14.33 23.72 -19.52
CA ARG A 136 -13.24 24.71 -19.69
C ARG A 136 -13.30 25.91 -18.73
N ASN A 137 -14.49 26.23 -18.21
CA ASN A 137 -14.72 27.33 -17.28
C ASN A 137 -14.90 26.87 -15.81
N ALA A 138 -14.71 25.59 -15.52
CA ALA A 138 -14.78 25.07 -14.16
C ALA A 138 -13.56 25.49 -13.35
N ALA A 139 -13.74 25.71 -12.05
CA ALA A 139 -12.63 25.87 -11.14
C ALA A 139 -11.75 24.60 -11.14
N PRO A 140 -10.43 24.73 -10.96
CA PRO A 140 -9.56 23.57 -10.80
C PRO A 140 -10.07 22.67 -9.66
N PRO A 141 -10.02 21.34 -9.84
CA PRO A 141 -10.51 20.42 -8.83
C PRO A 141 -9.64 20.50 -7.58
N ASN A 142 -10.29 20.45 -6.41
CA ASN A 142 -9.59 20.36 -5.13
C ASN A 142 -9.05 18.94 -4.96
N TYR A 143 -7.74 18.83 -4.80
CA TYR A 143 -7.08 17.56 -4.51
C TYR A 143 -6.75 17.47 -3.03
N THR A 144 -7.13 16.35 -2.44
CA THR A 144 -6.79 15.95 -1.07
C THR A 144 -5.72 14.87 -1.11
N HIS A 145 -5.18 14.56 0.06
CA HIS A 145 -4.10 13.60 0.21
C HIS A 145 -4.34 12.69 1.42
N CYS A 146 -4.08 11.40 1.26
CA CYS A 146 -3.99 10.46 2.37
C CYS A 146 -2.61 9.80 2.36
N GLY A 147 -2.05 9.57 3.56
CA GLY A 147 -0.76 8.91 3.75
C GLY A 147 -0.83 7.85 4.85
N PHE A 148 -0.13 6.74 4.65
CA PHE A 148 -0.07 5.62 5.59
C PHE A 148 1.35 5.03 5.61
N PHE A 149 2.05 5.15 6.73
CA PHE A 149 3.48 4.85 6.81
C PHE A 149 3.92 4.58 8.24
N GLY A 150 5.09 3.98 8.45
CA GLY A 150 5.64 3.79 9.81
C GLY A 150 4.84 2.80 10.65
N ASP A 151 4.69 3.09 11.94
CA ASP A 151 3.91 2.30 12.91
C ASP A 151 2.43 2.72 13.00
N PRO A 152 1.63 2.23 12.07
CA PRO A 152 1.21 3.02 10.95
C PRO A 152 0.58 4.33 11.39
N HIS A 153 1.25 5.40 11.01
CA HIS A 153 0.77 6.75 11.03
C HIS A 153 -0.11 7.00 9.82
N LEU A 154 -1.32 7.46 10.08
CA LEU A 154 -2.34 7.77 9.09
C LEU A 154 -2.56 9.28 9.04
N ARG A 155 -2.39 9.86 7.86
CA ARG A 155 -2.95 11.15 7.49
C ARG A 155 -4.19 10.92 6.65
N THR A 156 -5.36 11.34 7.11
CA THR A 156 -6.63 11.22 6.37
C THR A 156 -6.73 12.29 5.27
N PHE A 157 -7.72 12.15 4.38
CA PHE A 157 -8.05 13.17 3.37
C PHE A 157 -8.45 14.53 3.97
N ASN A 158 -8.86 14.55 5.25
CA ASN A 158 -9.20 15.77 6.00
C ASN A 158 -8.02 16.35 6.79
N ASP A 159 -6.81 15.84 6.55
CA ASP A 159 -5.58 16.20 7.27
C ASP A 159 -5.55 15.80 8.75
N ASP A 160 -6.42 14.88 9.18
CA ASP A 160 -6.31 14.32 10.53
C ASP A 160 -5.12 13.37 10.59
N PHE A 161 -4.31 13.53 11.63
CA PHE A 161 -3.11 12.72 11.84
C PHE A 161 -3.30 11.79 13.03
N GLN A 162 -3.13 10.49 12.81
CA GLN A 162 -3.41 9.46 13.81
C GLN A 162 -2.30 8.41 13.80
N THR A 163 -1.98 7.86 14.96
CA THR A 163 -1.12 6.67 15.08
C THR A 163 -2.00 5.49 15.44
N CYS A 164 -1.86 4.39 14.71
CA CYS A 164 -2.84 3.32 14.74
C CYS A 164 -2.19 1.96 14.93
N LYS A 165 -2.81 1.10 15.74
CA LYS A 165 -2.40 -0.31 15.83
C LYS A 165 -2.82 -1.06 14.55
N VAL A 166 -4.12 -1.07 14.24
CA VAL A 166 -4.74 -1.63 13.02
C VAL A 166 -4.05 -2.89 12.49
N GLU A 167 -3.85 -3.87 13.37
CA GLU A 167 -3.24 -5.16 13.06
C GLU A 167 -4.14 -5.98 12.13
N GLY A 168 -3.55 -6.71 11.18
CA GLY A 168 -4.29 -7.48 10.19
C GLY A 168 -4.69 -6.66 8.97
N ALA A 169 -5.75 -7.10 8.27
CA ALA A 169 -6.20 -6.47 7.03
C ALA A 169 -7.20 -5.34 7.29
N TRP A 170 -6.94 -4.16 6.70
CA TRP A 170 -7.77 -2.97 6.84
C TRP A 170 -7.97 -2.25 5.51
N PRO A 171 -9.18 -1.74 5.22
CA PRO A 171 -9.43 -0.93 4.04
C PRO A 171 -8.97 0.52 4.26
N LEU A 172 -8.03 0.98 3.44
CA LEU A 172 -7.65 2.40 3.41
C LEU A 172 -8.69 3.23 2.67
N ILE A 173 -9.08 2.77 1.47
CA ILE A 173 -9.99 3.48 0.56
C ILE A 173 -10.96 2.47 -0.01
N HIS A 174 -12.22 2.85 -0.09
CA HIS A 174 -13.21 2.15 -0.89
C HIS A 174 -14.21 3.18 -1.41
N ASN A 175 -14.26 3.35 -2.71
CA ASN A 175 -15.23 4.21 -3.38
C ASN A 175 -15.64 3.57 -4.70
N LYS A 176 -16.48 4.24 -5.49
CA LYS A 176 -16.97 3.75 -6.80
C LYS A 176 -15.85 3.39 -7.80
N TYR A 177 -14.64 3.90 -7.62
CA TYR A 177 -13.54 3.77 -8.59
C TYR A 177 -12.37 2.91 -8.11
N LEU A 178 -12.12 2.88 -6.81
CA LEU A 178 -10.89 2.35 -6.23
C LEU A 178 -11.15 1.66 -4.89
N SER A 179 -10.53 0.51 -4.70
CA SER A 179 -10.42 -0.15 -3.40
C SER A 179 -8.94 -0.32 -3.04
N VAL A 180 -8.53 0.11 -1.84
CA VAL A 180 -7.18 -0.05 -1.32
C VAL A 180 -7.25 -0.77 0.01
N GLN A 181 -6.55 -1.89 0.12
CA GLN A 181 -6.46 -2.70 1.32
C GLN A 181 -5.00 -2.88 1.72
N VAL A 182 -4.73 -2.72 3.00
CA VAL A 182 -3.40 -2.95 3.59
C VAL A 182 -3.47 -4.06 4.62
N THR A 183 -2.35 -4.75 4.81
CA THR A 183 -2.18 -5.68 5.92
C THR A 183 -1.02 -5.21 6.78
N ASN A 184 -1.27 -5.02 8.08
CA ASN A 184 -0.26 -4.60 9.03
C ASN A 184 0.11 -5.78 9.94
N THR A 185 1.41 -5.97 10.12
CA THR A 185 1.98 -7.03 10.95
C THR A 185 2.78 -6.42 12.10
N PRO A 186 2.75 -7.01 13.31
CA PRO A 186 3.56 -6.52 14.42
C PRO A 186 5.04 -6.48 14.07
N VAL A 187 5.71 -5.36 14.38
CA VAL A 187 7.15 -5.19 14.13
C VAL A 187 7.97 -6.06 15.09
N VAL A 188 7.52 -6.11 16.35
CA VAL A 188 8.10 -6.97 17.40
C VAL A 188 6.95 -7.78 18.03
N PRO A 189 7.11 -9.10 18.23
CA PRO A 189 6.09 -9.92 18.89
C PRO A 189 5.67 -9.34 20.25
N GLY A 190 4.37 -9.14 20.44
CA GLY A 190 3.80 -8.58 21.68
C GLY A 190 3.86 -7.06 21.81
N SER A 191 4.45 -6.34 20.84
CA SER A 191 4.38 -4.88 20.79
C SER A 191 3.04 -4.41 20.21
N SER A 192 2.60 -3.21 20.59
CA SER A 192 1.52 -2.49 19.89
C SER A 192 1.96 -1.96 18.52
N ALA A 193 3.27 -1.99 18.26
CA ALA A 193 3.84 -1.50 17.03
C ALA A 193 3.58 -2.46 15.86
N THR A 194 2.89 -2.00 14.82
CA THR A 194 2.67 -2.74 13.58
C THR A 194 3.28 -1.99 12.41
N ALA A 195 3.37 -2.60 11.23
CA ALA A 195 3.78 -1.91 10.01
C ALA A 195 3.22 -2.63 8.80
N THR A 196 3.01 -1.90 7.70
CA THR A 196 2.38 -2.44 6.49
C THR A 196 3.33 -3.40 5.78
N SER A 197 2.93 -4.67 5.68
CA SER A 197 3.70 -5.72 5.00
C SER A 197 3.12 -6.11 3.65
N LYS A 198 1.86 -5.78 3.39
CA LYS A 198 1.15 -6.09 2.15
C LYS A 198 0.14 -5.02 1.79
N LEU A 199 0.02 -4.76 0.50
CA LEU A 199 -0.84 -3.73 -0.07
C LEU A 199 -1.49 -4.26 -1.35
N THR A 200 -2.80 -4.13 -1.43
CA THR A 200 -3.60 -4.49 -2.61
C THR A 200 -4.43 -3.29 -3.03
N ILE A 201 -4.34 -2.92 -4.30
CA ILE A 201 -5.13 -1.85 -4.91
C ILE A 201 -5.94 -2.46 -6.05
N ILE A 202 -7.24 -2.21 -6.06
CA ILE A 202 -8.15 -2.63 -7.13
C ILE A 202 -8.70 -1.37 -7.78
N PHE A 203 -8.31 -1.15 -9.03
CA PHE A 203 -8.93 -0.17 -9.92
C PHE A 203 -10.18 -0.82 -10.51
N LYS A 204 -11.37 -0.32 -10.12
CA LYS A 204 -12.65 -0.79 -10.65
C LYS A 204 -12.77 -0.43 -12.14
N ASN A 205 -13.46 -1.26 -12.90
CA ASN A 205 -13.75 -1.00 -14.32
C ASN A 205 -14.49 0.34 -14.49
N PHE A 206 -14.11 1.16 -15.47
CA PHE A 206 -14.68 2.50 -15.66
C PHE A 206 -14.94 2.84 -17.14
N GLN A 207 -16.21 3.16 -17.45
CA GLN A 207 -16.72 3.84 -18.67
C GLN A 207 -15.91 3.63 -19.96
N GLU A 208 -15.65 2.38 -20.34
CA GLU A 208 -14.87 2.04 -21.55
C GLU A 208 -13.43 2.57 -21.58
N CYS A 209 -12.92 3.13 -20.49
CA CYS A 209 -11.59 3.71 -20.40
C CYS A 209 -10.55 2.69 -19.96
N VAL A 210 -10.84 1.96 -18.88
CA VAL A 210 -9.90 1.01 -18.27
C VAL A 210 -10.65 -0.24 -17.81
N ASP A 211 -10.04 -1.40 -18.06
CA ASP A 211 -10.50 -2.65 -17.47
C ASP A 211 -10.16 -2.69 -15.98
N GLN A 212 -10.80 -3.60 -15.24
CA GLN A 212 -10.46 -3.81 -13.84
C GLN A 212 -9.00 -4.26 -13.71
N LYS A 213 -8.22 -3.55 -12.90
CA LYS A 213 -6.79 -3.87 -12.66
C LYS A 213 -6.53 -4.05 -11.18
N MET A 214 -5.74 -5.06 -10.84
CA MET A 214 -5.27 -5.31 -9.48
C MET A 214 -3.77 -5.05 -9.42
N TYR A 215 -3.35 -4.20 -8.50
CA TYR A 215 -1.96 -4.05 -8.10
C TYR A 215 -1.75 -4.70 -6.75
N HIS A 216 -0.68 -5.46 -6.60
CA HIS A 216 -0.33 -6.15 -5.38
C HIS A 216 1.14 -5.93 -5.08
N ALA A 217 1.45 -5.55 -3.85
CA ALA A 217 2.81 -5.43 -3.35
C ALA A 217 2.88 -6.08 -1.97
N GLU A 218 4.00 -6.73 -1.70
CA GLU A 218 4.34 -7.23 -0.38
C GLU A 218 5.79 -6.92 -0.04
N THR A 219 6.18 -7.22 1.20
CA THR A 219 7.54 -6.99 1.67
C THR A 219 8.53 -7.71 0.76
N ASP A 220 9.54 -6.98 0.29
CA ASP A 220 10.58 -7.43 -0.65
C ASP A 220 10.09 -7.67 -2.10
N GLU A 221 8.80 -7.41 -2.37
CA GLU A 221 8.19 -7.55 -3.69
C GLU A 221 7.35 -6.32 -4.04
N LEU A 222 8.00 -5.32 -4.63
CA LEU A 222 7.36 -4.11 -5.17
C LEU A 222 7.40 -4.11 -6.72
N PRO A 223 6.38 -4.69 -7.39
CA PRO A 223 6.40 -4.85 -8.84
C PRO A 223 6.11 -3.55 -9.58
N ALA A 224 6.72 -3.38 -10.76
CA ALA A 224 6.43 -2.29 -11.69
C ALA A 224 5.29 -2.62 -12.69
N ALA A 225 4.34 -3.45 -12.28
CA ALA A 225 3.26 -3.98 -13.11
C ALA A 225 2.04 -4.38 -12.26
N PHE A 226 0.88 -4.50 -12.90
CA PHE A 226 -0.32 -5.08 -12.30
C PHE A 226 -0.17 -6.60 -12.15
N ALA A 227 -1.09 -7.24 -11.41
CA ALA A 227 -1.06 -8.67 -11.11
C ALA A 227 -1.12 -9.56 -12.36
N ASP A 228 -1.72 -9.06 -13.45
CA ASP A 228 -1.74 -9.71 -14.77
C ASP A 228 -0.47 -9.46 -15.61
N GLY A 229 0.49 -8.67 -15.07
CA GLY A 229 1.73 -8.29 -15.72
C GLY A 229 1.63 -7.04 -16.60
N SER A 230 0.45 -6.45 -16.80
CA SER A 230 0.32 -5.23 -17.61
C SER A 230 0.89 -4.02 -16.87
N LYS A 231 1.29 -2.99 -17.62
CA LYS A 231 1.72 -1.69 -17.06
C LYS A 231 0.71 -0.57 -17.29
N ASN A 232 -0.39 -0.88 -17.95
CA ASN A 232 -1.46 0.06 -18.31
C ASN A 232 -2.85 -0.53 -17.99
N GLY A 233 -3.90 0.27 -18.22
CA GLY A 233 -5.30 -0.08 -17.95
C GLY A 233 -5.98 -1.04 -18.94
N GLY A 234 -5.24 -1.77 -19.78
CA GLY A 234 -5.78 -2.72 -20.76
C GLY A 234 -5.53 -2.28 -22.21
N ASP A 235 -6.44 -2.63 -23.12
CA ASP A 235 -6.33 -2.34 -24.56
C ASP A 235 -7.33 -1.29 -25.06
N ARG A 236 -8.17 -0.78 -24.16
CA ARG A 236 -9.18 0.24 -24.47
C ARG A 236 -8.53 1.59 -24.82
N HIS A 237 -9.30 2.48 -25.44
CA HIS A 237 -8.83 3.83 -25.80
C HIS A 237 -8.24 4.58 -24.59
N GLY A 238 -8.81 4.40 -23.39
CA GLY A 238 -8.33 5.01 -22.16
C GLY A 238 -7.17 4.27 -21.48
N ALA A 239 -6.63 3.17 -22.03
CA ALA A 239 -5.69 2.32 -21.33
C ALA A 239 -4.47 3.05 -20.75
N ASN A 240 -3.92 4.01 -21.50
CA ASN A 240 -2.73 4.79 -21.10
C ASN A 240 -3.00 5.80 -19.97
N THR A 241 -4.27 5.99 -19.60
CA THR A 241 -4.67 6.90 -18.51
C THR A 241 -4.48 6.25 -17.14
N LEU A 242 -4.41 4.92 -17.07
CA LEU A 242 -3.94 4.17 -15.91
C LEU A 242 -2.58 3.58 -16.23
N ARG A 243 -1.53 3.94 -15.49
CA ARG A 243 -0.17 3.43 -15.73
C ARG A 243 0.66 3.28 -14.47
N ILE A 244 1.56 2.31 -14.48
CA ILE A 244 2.54 2.10 -13.41
C ILE A 244 3.91 2.60 -13.89
N VAL A 245 4.56 3.41 -13.06
CA VAL A 245 5.88 3.99 -13.32
C VAL A 245 6.82 3.63 -12.17
N GLU A 246 7.84 2.83 -12.45
CA GLU A 246 8.91 2.56 -11.50
C GLU A 246 9.88 3.75 -11.45
N LYS A 247 10.02 4.36 -10.28
CA LYS A 247 10.92 5.50 -10.05
C LYS A 247 12.26 5.05 -9.50
N VAL A 248 12.23 4.08 -8.59
CA VAL A 248 13.43 3.43 -8.04
C VAL A 248 13.18 1.93 -8.08
N PRO A 249 14.05 1.16 -8.76
CA PRO A 249 13.85 -0.28 -8.94
C PRO A 249 13.58 -1.02 -7.63
N GLY A 250 12.42 -1.67 -7.54
CA GLY A 250 12.00 -2.45 -6.37
C GLY A 250 11.83 -1.65 -5.06
N GLN A 251 11.83 -0.31 -5.09
CA GLN A 251 11.72 0.52 -3.89
C GLN A 251 10.69 1.65 -4.01
N HIS A 252 10.40 2.16 -5.20
CA HIS A 252 9.45 3.25 -5.38
C HIS A 252 8.70 3.12 -6.70
N VAL A 253 7.38 2.95 -6.60
CA VAL A 253 6.45 2.86 -7.71
C VAL A 253 5.39 3.94 -7.59
N GLU A 254 5.10 4.61 -8.71
CA GLU A 254 3.98 5.53 -8.86
C GLU A 254 2.92 4.92 -9.77
N ILE A 255 1.68 4.90 -9.32
CA ILE A 255 0.52 4.47 -10.12
C ILE A 255 -0.30 5.72 -10.44
N GLN A 256 -0.39 6.05 -11.73
CA GLN A 256 -1.09 7.23 -12.22
C GLN A 256 -2.41 6.80 -12.85
N ALA A 257 -3.52 7.12 -12.21
CA ALA A 257 -4.88 6.87 -12.65
C ALA A 257 -5.54 8.19 -13.08
N ARG A 258 -5.09 8.73 -14.22
CA ARG A 258 -5.50 10.02 -14.77
C ARG A 258 -6.99 10.07 -15.14
N TYR A 259 -7.62 8.94 -15.43
CA TYR A 259 -9.06 8.88 -15.71
C TYR A 259 -9.93 9.27 -14.50
N ILE A 260 -9.40 9.18 -13.28
CA ILE A 260 -10.02 9.61 -12.02
C ILE A 260 -9.15 10.62 -11.26
N GLY A 261 -8.23 11.30 -11.95
CA GLY A 261 -7.36 12.33 -11.37
C GLY A 261 -6.49 11.85 -10.20
N THR A 262 -6.25 10.54 -10.08
CA THR A 262 -5.63 9.95 -8.89
C THR A 262 -4.17 9.59 -9.14
N THR A 263 -3.32 9.85 -8.16
CA THR A 263 -1.91 9.40 -8.17
C THR A 263 -1.60 8.71 -6.86
N ILE A 264 -1.09 7.48 -6.94
CA ILE A 264 -0.72 6.66 -5.78
C ILE A 264 0.80 6.46 -5.82
N VAL A 265 1.43 6.57 -4.66
CA VAL A 265 2.84 6.28 -4.42
C VAL A 265 2.91 5.11 -3.46
N VAL A 266 3.67 4.09 -3.83
CA VAL A 266 4.01 2.96 -2.97
C VAL A 266 5.53 2.88 -2.89
N ARG A 267 6.07 2.85 -1.68
CA ARG A 267 7.50 2.66 -1.45
C ARG A 267 7.75 1.50 -0.52
N GLN A 268 8.90 0.84 -0.69
CA GLN A 268 9.44 -0.05 0.31
C GLN A 268 10.54 0.67 1.09
N VAL A 269 10.38 0.71 2.41
CA VAL A 269 11.35 1.29 3.35
C VAL A 269 11.74 0.22 4.36
N GLY A 270 13.00 -0.22 4.30
CA GLY A 270 13.43 -1.39 5.06
C GLY A 270 12.60 -2.61 4.65
N ARG A 271 11.83 -3.15 5.59
CA ARG A 271 10.98 -4.32 5.41
C ARG A 271 9.49 -4.00 5.30
N TYR A 272 9.11 -2.73 5.19
CA TYR A 272 7.71 -2.32 5.24
C TYR A 272 7.36 -1.40 4.09
N LEU A 273 6.08 -1.33 3.78
CA LEU A 273 5.54 -0.52 2.69
C LEU A 273 5.03 0.81 3.26
N THR A 274 5.19 1.88 2.50
CA THR A 274 4.49 3.15 2.71
C THR A 274 3.53 3.39 1.56
N PHE A 275 2.41 4.03 1.86
CA PHE A 275 1.37 4.39 0.91
C PHE A 275 1.07 5.87 1.01
N ALA A 276 0.95 6.52 -0.14
CA ALA A 276 0.52 7.90 -0.25
C ALA A 276 -0.36 8.05 -1.49
N VAL A 277 -1.41 8.87 -1.41
CA VAL A 277 -2.31 9.10 -2.53
C VAL A 277 -2.73 10.55 -2.62
N ARG A 278 -2.86 11.04 -3.85
CA ARG A 278 -3.56 12.28 -4.21
C ARG A 278 -4.82 11.90 -4.94
N MET A 279 -5.97 12.45 -4.53
CA MET A 279 -7.26 12.17 -5.15
C MET A 279 -8.13 13.44 -5.16
N PRO A 280 -8.95 13.68 -6.21
CA PRO A 280 -9.92 14.76 -6.19
C PRO A 280 -11.00 14.53 -5.13
N GLU A 281 -11.45 15.60 -4.46
CA GLU A 281 -12.46 15.51 -3.39
C GLU A 281 -13.77 14.83 -3.84
N GLU A 282 -14.22 15.09 -5.07
CA GLU A 282 -15.41 14.43 -5.64
C GLU A 282 -15.25 12.92 -5.85
N VAL A 283 -14.03 12.45 -6.11
CA VAL A 283 -13.69 11.02 -6.26
C VAL A 283 -13.56 10.37 -4.89
N VAL A 284 -13.03 11.10 -3.89
CA VAL A 284 -12.99 10.62 -2.50
C VAL A 284 -14.41 10.39 -1.98
N ASN A 285 -15.32 11.33 -2.22
CA ASN A 285 -16.68 11.33 -1.69
C ASN A 285 -17.68 10.49 -2.50
N SER A 286 -17.27 9.86 -3.60
CA SER A 286 -18.13 9.00 -4.42
C SER A 286 -18.24 7.58 -3.84
N VAL A 287 -18.68 7.47 -2.59
CA VAL A 287 -18.94 6.19 -1.91
C VAL A 287 -20.28 5.61 -2.40
N GLU A 288 -20.40 4.29 -2.52
CA GLU A 288 -21.67 3.66 -2.91
C GLU A 288 -22.67 3.74 -1.73
N ASP A 289 -23.95 4.02 -1.99
CA ASP A 289 -24.95 4.30 -0.94
C ASP A 289 -25.12 3.15 0.08
N GLN A 290 -24.81 1.91 -0.33
CA GLN A 290 -24.86 0.71 0.52
C GLN A 290 -23.65 0.60 1.47
N ASP A 291 -22.56 1.26 1.12
CA ASP A 291 -21.25 1.16 1.79
C ASP A 291 -21.02 2.28 2.80
N ASN A 292 -22.00 3.16 3.01
CA ASN A 292 -21.90 4.32 3.90
C ASN A 292 -21.81 3.93 5.39
N GLN A 293 -21.92 2.63 5.71
CA GLN A 293 -21.73 2.07 7.04
C GLN A 293 -20.33 1.46 7.25
N ASP A 294 -19.53 1.33 6.19
CA ASP A 294 -18.22 0.70 6.24
C ASP A 294 -17.11 1.71 6.59
N LEU A 295 -16.14 1.26 7.40
CA LEU A 295 -15.07 2.11 7.91
C LEU A 295 -13.84 2.08 7.01
N TYR A 296 -13.59 3.19 6.32
CA TYR A 296 -12.37 3.42 5.52
C TYR A 296 -11.39 4.34 6.21
N LEU A 297 -10.16 3.90 6.41
CA LEU A 297 -9.18 4.63 7.22
C LEU A 297 -8.84 6.01 6.64
N CYS A 298 -8.62 6.15 5.32
CA CYS A 298 -8.30 7.44 4.72
C CYS A 298 -9.42 8.48 4.83
N LEU A 299 -10.68 8.05 4.98
CA LEU A 299 -11.83 8.94 5.08
C LEU A 299 -12.20 9.23 6.55
N HIS A 300 -12.26 8.21 7.40
CA HIS A 300 -12.79 8.29 8.76
C HIS A 300 -11.73 8.22 9.86
N GLY A 301 -10.49 7.89 9.50
CA GLY A 301 -9.44 7.57 10.45
C GLY A 301 -9.60 6.18 11.06
N CYS A 302 -8.73 5.87 12.00
CA CYS A 302 -8.74 4.61 12.74
C CYS A 302 -9.88 4.60 13.76
N PRO A 303 -10.50 3.43 14.03
CA PRO A 303 -11.49 3.33 15.09
C PRO A 303 -10.86 3.60 16.46
N ALA A 304 -11.62 4.15 17.40
CA ALA A 304 -11.07 4.70 18.65
C ALA A 304 -10.28 3.68 19.48
N ASN A 305 -10.67 2.40 19.46
CA ASN A 305 -9.97 1.30 20.13
C ASN A 305 -8.65 0.88 19.44
N GLN A 306 -8.41 1.33 18.22
CA GLN A 306 -7.17 1.10 17.47
C GLN A 306 -6.24 2.31 17.49
N ARG A 307 -6.66 3.46 18.05
CA ARG A 307 -5.83 4.66 18.14
C ARG A 307 -4.82 4.54 19.28
N ILE A 308 -3.59 4.93 19.01
CA ILE A 308 -2.52 5.01 20.00
C ILE A 308 -2.34 6.48 20.38
N ASP A 309 -2.50 6.79 21.68
CA ASP A 309 -2.24 8.14 22.18
C ASP A 309 -0.73 8.34 22.40
N PHE A 310 -0.14 9.15 21.51
CA PHE A 310 1.27 9.45 21.56
C PHE A 310 1.70 10.18 22.84
N ARG A 311 0.82 10.97 23.48
CA ARG A 311 1.16 11.69 24.72
C ARG A 311 1.36 10.74 25.87
N THR A 312 0.45 9.79 26.04
CA THR A 312 0.59 8.76 27.07
C THR A 312 1.79 7.86 26.80
N PHE A 313 2.08 7.57 25.52
CA PHE A 313 3.29 6.85 25.16
C PHE A 313 4.57 7.61 25.54
N ARG A 314 4.64 8.91 25.21
CA ARG A 314 5.77 9.79 25.53
C ARG A 314 5.99 9.92 27.03
N ALA A 315 4.92 10.11 27.80
CA ALA A 315 4.99 10.19 29.27
C ALA A 315 5.58 8.90 29.86
N ARG A 316 5.10 7.73 29.41
CA ARG A 316 5.63 6.43 29.84
C ARG A 316 7.10 6.22 29.45
N ALA A 317 7.48 6.63 28.24
CA ALA A 317 8.86 6.56 27.78
C ALA A 317 9.78 7.42 28.65
N ALA A 318 9.35 8.66 28.98
CA ALA A 318 10.09 9.56 29.87
C ALA A 318 10.18 9.03 31.31
N GLU A 319 9.11 8.49 31.88
CA GLU A 319 9.12 7.90 33.23
C GLU A 319 10.04 6.67 33.33
N SER A 320 10.05 5.82 32.29
CA SER A 320 10.92 4.64 32.25
C SER A 320 12.42 5.00 32.21
N GLN A 321 12.76 6.16 31.65
CA GLN A 321 14.13 6.71 31.65
C GLN A 321 14.54 7.17 33.06
N VAL A 322 13.64 7.82 33.80
CA VAL A 322 13.91 8.34 35.15
C VAL A 322 14.04 7.22 36.18
N LEU A 323 13.25 6.15 36.03
CA LEU A 323 13.22 5.05 36.99
C LEU A 323 14.27 3.95 36.73
N GLY A 324 15.06 4.04 35.65
CA GLY A 324 16.07 3.05 35.29
C GLY A 324 15.54 1.61 35.11
N ARG A 325 14.21 1.44 35.07
CA ARG A 325 13.54 0.14 34.90
C ARG A 325 13.32 -0.07 33.41
N GLY A 326 14.20 -0.87 32.80
CA GLY A 326 13.95 -1.41 31.48
C GLY A 326 12.58 -2.12 31.45
N ARG A 327 11.76 -1.80 30.45
CA ARG A 327 10.50 -2.53 30.20
C ARG A 327 10.83 -4.03 30.07
N PRO A 328 10.06 -4.94 30.69
CA PRO A 328 10.16 -6.36 30.38
C PRO A 328 9.84 -6.53 28.88
N GLY A 329 10.83 -6.91 28.07
CA GLY A 329 10.69 -7.04 26.61
C GLY A 329 11.10 -5.81 25.78
N ALA A 330 11.63 -4.73 26.38
CA ALA A 330 12.27 -3.68 25.59
C ALA A 330 13.64 -4.17 25.09
N PRO A 331 14.00 -3.91 23.81
CA PRO A 331 15.28 -4.32 23.29
C PRO A 331 16.41 -3.69 24.13
N ILE A 332 17.43 -4.50 24.43
CA ILE A 332 18.62 -4.13 25.21
C ILE A 332 19.40 -2.96 24.55
N ASN A 333 19.07 -2.62 23.29
CA ASN A 333 19.59 -1.51 22.48
C ASN A 333 18.48 -0.55 21.98
N GLY A 334 17.48 -0.22 22.80
CA GLY A 334 16.40 0.71 22.41
C GLY A 334 16.83 2.19 22.40
N PHE A 335 16.22 3.01 21.54
CA PHE A 335 16.44 4.45 21.53
C PHE A 335 15.91 5.11 22.83
N THR A 336 16.67 6.07 23.37
CA THR A 336 16.13 7.06 24.33
C THR A 336 15.36 8.14 23.59
N TYR A 337 14.44 8.84 24.27
CA TYR A 337 13.69 9.96 23.65
C TYR A 337 14.63 11.00 23.02
N GLN A 338 15.71 11.38 23.72
CA GLN A 338 16.70 12.34 23.21
C GLN A 338 17.46 11.80 22.00
N SER A 339 17.90 10.53 22.03
CA SER A 339 18.60 9.93 20.89
C SER A 339 17.70 9.75 19.67
N ALA A 340 16.42 9.41 19.88
CA ALA A 340 15.43 9.32 18.81
C ALA A 340 15.18 10.68 18.17
N MET A 341 14.98 11.73 18.97
CA MET A 341 14.85 13.10 18.46
C MET A 341 16.08 13.52 17.64
N ALA A 342 17.29 13.31 18.17
CA ALA A 342 18.52 13.67 17.48
C ALA A 342 18.62 12.96 16.12
N LYS A 343 18.29 11.65 16.08
CA LYS A 343 18.29 10.86 14.85
C LYS A 343 17.26 11.35 13.84
N CYS A 344 16.04 11.63 14.28
CA CYS A 344 14.97 12.13 13.39
C CYS A 344 15.28 13.53 12.84
N LYS A 345 15.94 14.40 13.62
CA LYS A 345 16.33 15.76 13.19
C LYS A 345 17.31 15.79 12.02
N GLU A 346 18.05 14.70 11.78
CA GLU A 346 18.98 14.60 10.64
C GLU A 346 18.26 14.71 9.27
N ARG A 347 16.99 14.28 9.19
CA ARG A 347 16.20 14.26 7.95
C ARG A 347 14.91 15.10 8.03
N LEU A 348 14.35 15.24 9.22
CA LEU A 348 13.12 15.98 9.50
C LEU A 348 13.45 17.11 10.49
N PRO A 349 13.96 18.27 10.01
CA PRO A 349 14.40 19.35 10.89
C PRO A 349 13.25 20.11 11.56
N VAL A 350 12.04 20.04 10.98
CA VAL A 350 10.83 20.67 11.52
C VAL A 350 10.15 19.68 12.46
N GLU A 351 9.89 20.07 13.70
CA GLU A 351 9.28 19.20 14.73
C GLU A 351 7.75 19.08 14.59
N ASP A 352 7.28 18.83 13.37
CA ASP A 352 5.88 18.60 13.03
C ASP A 352 5.43 17.15 13.33
N LEU A 353 4.21 16.79 12.93
CA LEU A 353 3.68 15.45 13.16
C LEU A 353 4.47 14.34 12.42
N TYR A 354 5.12 14.60 11.29
CA TYR A 354 6.00 13.62 10.64
C TYR A 354 7.26 13.38 11.48
N PHE A 355 7.84 14.44 12.04
CA PHE A 355 8.94 14.31 12.99
C PHE A 355 8.52 13.53 14.25
N GLN A 356 7.36 13.85 14.83
CA GLN A 356 6.85 13.14 16.01
C GLN A 356 6.59 11.65 15.72
N SER A 357 6.10 11.32 14.52
CA SER A 357 5.98 9.95 14.01
C SER A 357 7.31 9.23 13.96
N CYS A 358 8.33 9.85 13.37
CA CYS A 358 9.68 9.28 13.37
C CYS A 358 10.17 8.96 14.80
N VAL A 359 9.97 9.89 15.74
CA VAL A 359 10.38 9.69 17.14
C VAL A 359 9.59 8.55 17.77
N PHE A 360 8.29 8.46 17.52
CA PHE A 360 7.46 7.36 18.00
C PHE A 360 7.97 6.00 17.49
N ASP A 361 8.15 5.87 16.18
CA ASP A 361 8.59 4.63 15.55
C ASP A 361 9.92 4.13 16.12
N LEU A 362 10.90 5.02 16.32
CA LEU A 362 12.19 4.65 16.90
C LEU A 362 12.07 4.15 18.34
N LEU A 363 11.15 4.71 19.12
CA LEU A 363 10.92 4.33 20.50
C LEU A 363 10.08 3.05 20.62
N SER A 364 9.15 2.81 19.69
CA SER A 364 8.25 1.66 19.72
C SER A 364 8.89 0.40 19.12
N SER A 365 9.68 0.56 18.05
CA SER A 365 10.27 -0.55 17.29
C SER A 365 11.77 -0.74 17.54
N GLY A 366 12.51 0.35 17.76
CA GLY A 366 13.98 0.35 17.71
C GLY A 366 14.58 0.23 16.30
N ASP A 367 13.79 0.20 15.24
CA ASP A 367 14.28 0.09 13.86
C ASP A 367 14.55 1.47 13.24
N ILE A 368 15.82 1.73 12.93
CA ILE A 368 16.29 2.99 12.34
C ILE A 368 15.68 3.27 10.95
N ASN A 369 15.24 2.25 10.22
CA ASN A 369 14.65 2.42 8.89
C ASN A 369 13.35 3.23 8.92
N PHE A 370 12.64 3.26 10.05
CA PHE A 370 11.45 4.09 10.20
C PHE A 370 11.73 5.60 10.11
N THR A 371 12.97 6.03 10.33
CA THR A 371 13.37 7.43 10.04
C THR A 371 13.17 7.78 8.57
N LEU A 372 13.43 6.83 7.67
CA LEU A 372 13.21 7.01 6.24
C LEU A 372 11.73 6.94 5.88
N ALA A 373 10.91 6.16 6.61
CA ALA A 373 9.47 6.06 6.35
C ALA A 373 8.78 7.41 6.56
N ALA A 374 9.07 8.06 7.70
CA ALA A 374 8.55 9.40 7.98
C ALA A 374 9.10 10.46 7.01
N TYR A 375 10.38 10.39 6.65
CA TYR A 375 10.98 11.29 5.67
C TYR A 375 10.32 11.18 4.30
N TYR A 376 10.15 9.96 3.77
CA TYR A 376 9.51 9.77 2.47
C TYR A 376 8.02 10.13 2.51
N ALA A 377 7.31 9.85 3.60
CA ALA A 377 5.92 10.29 3.74
C ALA A 377 5.79 11.82 3.65
N PHE A 378 6.72 12.56 4.24
CA PHE A 378 6.76 14.03 4.13
C PHE A 378 7.08 14.50 2.71
N GLU A 379 8.04 13.86 2.02
CA GLU A 379 8.35 14.17 0.62
C GLU A 379 7.19 13.83 -0.32
N ASP A 380 6.45 12.75 -0.05
CA ASP A 380 5.27 12.38 -0.82
C ASP A 380 4.16 13.41 -0.65
N VAL A 381 3.95 13.97 0.55
CA VAL A 381 2.98 15.05 0.78
C VAL A 381 3.35 16.32 0.02
N LYS A 382 4.63 16.70 0.01
CA LYS A 382 5.09 17.86 -0.78
C LYS A 382 4.80 17.71 -2.26
N MET A 383 4.90 16.48 -2.77
CA MET A 383 4.65 16.17 -4.17
C MET A 383 3.15 16.08 -4.49
N LEU A 384 2.35 15.55 -3.57
CA LEU A 384 0.96 15.15 -3.82
C LEU A 384 -0.08 16.14 -3.31
N HIS A 385 0.21 16.85 -2.22
CA HIS A 385 -0.74 17.76 -1.60
C HIS A 385 -0.77 19.10 -2.35
N SER A 386 -1.97 19.55 -2.72
CA SER A 386 -2.18 20.78 -3.50
C SER A 386 -1.90 22.05 -2.68
N ASN A 387 -2.30 22.03 -1.41
CA ASN A 387 -2.08 23.13 -0.47
C ASN A 387 -0.73 23.02 0.26
N LYS A 388 0.16 23.98 0.04
CA LYS A 388 1.49 24.05 0.65
C LYS A 388 1.46 24.33 2.16
N ASP A 389 0.44 25.06 2.62
CA ASP A 389 0.27 25.37 4.05
C ASP A 389 -0.07 24.13 4.88
N LYS A 390 -0.45 23.04 4.20
CA LYS A 390 -0.78 21.74 4.78
C LYS A 390 0.37 20.73 4.71
N TYR A 391 1.56 21.13 4.26
CA TYR A 391 2.70 20.22 4.24
C TYR A 391 3.15 19.85 5.65
N HIS A 392 3.20 20.85 6.52
CA HIS A 392 3.49 20.67 7.94
C HIS A 392 2.18 20.71 8.72
N LEU A 393 2.02 19.76 9.64
CA LEU A 393 0.91 19.72 10.58
C LEU A 393 1.47 19.73 11.99
N PHE A 394 0.98 20.62 12.85
CA PHE A 394 1.43 20.71 14.23
C PHE A 394 0.35 20.24 15.20
N GLU A 395 0.77 19.72 16.35
CA GLU A 395 -0.13 19.15 17.37
C GLU A 395 -1.14 20.18 17.93
N LYS A 396 -0.89 21.48 17.78
CA LYS A 396 -1.84 22.54 18.16
C LYS A 396 -3.02 22.63 17.20
N ASP A 397 -2.81 22.35 15.91
CA ASP A 397 -3.82 22.57 14.86
C ASP A 397 -4.92 21.50 14.89
N THR A 398 -4.59 20.27 15.30
CA THR A 398 -5.55 19.17 15.43
C THR A 398 -6.55 19.37 16.57
N ILE A 399 -6.15 20.08 17.63
CA ILE A 399 -7.01 20.39 18.78
C ILE A 399 -8.10 21.39 18.39
N PHE A 400 -7.77 22.39 17.57
CA PHE A 400 -8.74 23.41 17.11
C PHE A 400 -9.81 22.84 16.18
N ASN A 401 -9.45 21.88 15.30
CA ASN A 401 -10.42 21.21 14.43
C ASN A 401 -11.41 20.34 15.22
N SER A 402 -10.95 19.56 16.21
CA SER A 402 -11.85 18.74 17.05
C SER A 402 -12.77 19.57 17.96
N ALA A 403 -12.31 20.76 18.37
CA ALA A 403 -13.08 21.67 19.21
C ALA A 403 -14.20 22.36 18.41
N SER A 404 -13.98 22.61 17.11
CA SER A 404 -14.97 23.21 16.21
C SER A 404 -16.19 22.29 15.99
N GLU A 405 -15.96 20.99 15.74
CA GLU A 405 -17.04 20.00 15.58
C GLU A 405 -17.86 19.80 16.87
N LYS A 406 -17.19 19.72 18.03
CA LYS A 406 -17.88 19.58 19.33
C LYS A 406 -18.69 20.83 19.70
N ARG A 407 -18.24 22.02 19.28
CA ARG A 407 -18.96 23.27 19.52
C ARG A 407 -20.21 23.37 18.65
N GLY A 408 -20.17 22.92 17.40
CA GLY A 408 -21.35 22.82 16.53
C GLY A 408 -22.42 21.87 17.09
N PHE A 409 -22.00 20.68 17.55
CA PHE A 409 -22.93 19.68 18.11
C PHE A 409 -23.55 20.13 19.45
N SER A 410 -22.77 20.79 20.32
CA SER A 410 -23.27 21.32 21.59
C SER A 410 -24.25 22.49 21.40
N VAL A 411 -24.06 23.32 20.37
CA VAL A 411 -24.96 24.44 20.06
C VAL A 411 -26.28 23.93 19.46
N LEU A 412 -26.23 22.91 18.60
CA LEU A 412 -27.42 22.26 18.06
C LEU A 412 -28.30 21.62 19.16
N ILE A 413 -27.69 20.92 20.12
CA ILE A 413 -28.42 20.34 21.27
C ILE A 413 -29.08 21.43 22.13
N LEU A 414 -28.38 22.53 22.39
CA LEU A 414 -28.92 23.68 23.13
C LEU A 414 -30.10 24.31 22.38
N ILE A 415 -30.00 24.49 21.07
CA ILE A 415 -31.09 25.02 20.24
C ILE A 415 -32.29 24.06 20.24
N SER A 416 -32.07 22.75 20.11
CA SER A 416 -33.15 21.75 20.20
C SER A 416 -33.85 21.76 21.55
N LEU A 417 -33.11 21.89 22.66
CA LEU A 417 -33.68 21.99 24.01
C LEU A 417 -34.49 23.28 24.20
N VAL A 418 -34.00 24.41 23.69
CA VAL A 418 -34.73 25.68 23.74
C VAL A 418 -36.00 25.63 22.91
N ILE A 419 -35.97 25.02 21.73
CA ILE A 419 -37.17 24.81 20.89
C ILE A 419 -38.19 23.94 21.61
N ILE A 420 -37.76 22.84 22.25
CA ILE A 420 -38.65 21.95 23.01
C ILE A 420 -39.30 22.71 24.19
N LEU A 421 -38.53 23.51 24.92
CA LEU A 421 -39.04 24.30 26.05
C LEU A 421 -40.06 25.36 25.60
N LEU A 422 -39.79 26.06 24.49
CA LEU A 422 -40.72 27.02 23.91
C LEU A 422 -42.00 26.34 23.38
N TRP A 423 -41.90 25.10 22.90
CA TRP A 423 -43.04 24.31 22.46
C TRP A 423 -43.91 23.83 23.63
N THR A 424 -43.30 23.42 24.74
CA THR A 424 -44.03 23.04 25.96
C THR A 424 -44.74 24.22 26.61
N ASP A 425 -44.11 25.40 26.64
CA ASP A 425 -44.73 26.62 27.18
C ASP A 425 -45.90 27.10 26.31
N SER A 426 -45.85 26.87 24.99
CA SER A 426 -46.93 27.20 24.06
C SER A 426 -48.16 26.28 24.21
N PHE A 427 -47.97 25.06 24.72
CA PHE A 427 -49.07 24.12 25.00
C PHE A 427 -49.70 24.32 26.39
N SER A 428 -48.94 24.80 27.38
CA SER A 428 -49.47 25.10 28.70
C SER A 428 -50.34 26.37 28.77
N ILE A 429 -50.37 27.19 27.70
CA ILE A 429 -51.18 28.42 27.63
C ILE A 429 -52.53 28.20 26.90
N ARG A 430 -52.80 26.98 26.39
CA ARG A 430 -54.09 26.62 25.75
C ARG A 430 -54.75 25.40 26.40
N LEU A 431 -54.92 25.43 27.72
CA LEU A 431 -55.83 24.55 28.46
C LEU A 431 -56.60 25.33 29.51
#